data_AF-A0A392RRX1-F1
#
_entry.id   AF-A0A392RRX1-F1
#
_cell.length_a   1.000
_cell.length_b   1.000
_cell.length_c   1.000
_cell.angle_alpha   90.00
_cell.angle_beta   90.00
_cell.angle_gamma   90.00
#
_symmetry.space_group_name_H-M   'P 1'
#
loop_
_entity.id
_entity.type
_entity.pdbx_description
1 polymer ?
#
loop_
_entity_poly.entity_id
_entity_poly.type
_entity_poly.pdbx_seq_one_letter_code
_entity_poly.pdbx_strand_id
1 'polypeptide(L)' 'AARNAFSFNKLYQRNLTKEDDDLTTFDFSVLAYATNNFSSSNKLGEGGFGPVYKVTNV' A
#
# COMPACT_ATOMS: atom_id res chain seq x y z
N ALA A 1 8.77 -14.76 32.43
CA ALA A 1 7.69 -14.17 31.61
C ALA A 1 8.21 -13.25 30.49
N ALA A 2 9.06 -12.25 30.77
CA ALA A 2 9.47 -11.23 29.77
C ALA A 2 10.32 -11.73 28.57
N ARG A 3 11.07 -12.84 28.72
CA ARG A 3 11.91 -13.40 27.64
C ARG A 3 11.11 -13.80 26.39
N ASN A 4 9.87 -14.28 26.57
CA ASN A 4 9.01 -14.65 25.45
C ASN A 4 8.50 -13.42 24.71
N ALA A 5 8.03 -12.39 25.42
CA ALA A 5 7.53 -11.14 24.82
C ALA A 5 8.62 -10.41 24.00
N PHE A 6 9.85 -10.36 24.51
CA PHE A 6 10.98 -9.77 23.77
C PHE A 6 11.30 -10.55 22.48
N SER A 7 11.24 -11.88 22.53
CA SER A 7 11.45 -12.73 21.35
C SER A 7 10.33 -12.55 20.31
N PHE A 8 9.07 -12.47 20.75
CA PHE A 8 7.92 -12.23 19.87
C PHE A 8 8.02 -10.89 19.12
N ASN A 9 8.30 -9.78 19.80
CA ASN A 9 8.44 -8.48 19.14
C ASN A 9 9.60 -8.47 18.14
N LYS A 10 10.73 -9.13 18.48
CA LYS A 10 11.89 -9.23 17.59
C LYS A 10 11.61 -10.03 16.32
N LEU A 11 10.78 -11.07 16.41
CA LEU A 11 10.36 -11.86 15.25
C LEU A 11 9.36 -11.10 14.36
N TYR A 12 8.39 -10.41 14.96
CA TYR A 12 7.41 -9.60 14.23
C TYR A 12 8.09 -8.49 13.41
N GLN A 13 9.01 -7.74 14.05
CA GLN A 13 9.79 -6.70 13.36
C GLN A 13 10.68 -7.27 12.26
N ARG A 14 11.30 -8.46 12.46
CA ARG A 14 12.12 -9.11 11.42
C ARG A 14 11.31 -9.60 10.21
N ASN A 15 10.04 -9.96 10.38
CA ASN A 15 9.18 -10.38 9.28
C ASN A 15 8.63 -9.17 8.53
N LEU A 16 8.23 -8.11 9.24
CA LEU A 16 7.86 -6.81 8.65
C LEU A 16 8.97 -6.26 7.74
N THR A 17 10.22 -6.25 8.21
CA THR A 17 11.35 -5.72 7.42
C THR A 17 11.71 -6.59 6.22
N LYS A 18 11.33 -7.87 6.21
CA LYS A 18 11.61 -8.78 5.08
C LYS A 18 10.54 -8.71 3.99
N GLU A 19 9.30 -8.41 4.37
CA GLU A 19 8.21 -8.18 3.42
C GLU A 19 8.31 -6.79 2.77
N ASP A 20 8.94 -5.83 3.47
CA ASP A 20 9.17 -4.45 2.97
C ASP A 20 10.27 -4.37 1.89
N ASP A 21 11.24 -5.29 1.89
CA ASP A 21 12.31 -5.33 0.87
C ASP A 21 11.75 -5.62 -0.55
N ASP A 22 10.56 -6.23 -0.66
CA ASP A 22 9.86 -6.50 -1.92
C ASP A 22 8.68 -5.53 -2.18
N LEU A 23 8.33 -4.64 -1.23
CA LEU A 23 7.18 -3.75 -1.36
C LEU A 23 7.63 -2.41 -1.96
N THR A 24 7.27 -2.18 -3.23
CA THR A 24 7.52 -0.86 -3.84
C THR A 24 6.60 0.18 -3.20
N THR A 25 7.20 1.18 -2.57
CA THR A 25 6.48 2.35 -2.05
C THR A 25 6.33 3.40 -3.14
N PHE A 26 5.16 4.04 -3.20
CA PHE A 26 4.87 5.13 -4.12
C PHE A 26 4.40 6.34 -3.34
N ASP A 27 4.95 7.51 -3.68
CA ASP A 27 4.41 8.76 -3.17
C ASP A 27 2.97 8.96 -3.66
N PHE A 28 2.15 9.60 -2.83
CA PHE A 28 0.78 9.94 -3.19
C PHE A 28 0.70 10.75 -4.49
N SER A 29 1.70 11.61 -4.74
CA SER A 29 1.82 12.40 -5.97
C SER A 29 1.92 11.52 -7.23
N VAL A 30 2.63 10.39 -7.15
CA VAL A 30 2.74 9.41 -8.23
C VAL A 30 1.39 8.77 -8.50
N LEU A 31 0.67 8.38 -7.45
CA LEU A 31 -0.68 7.80 -7.57
C LEU A 31 -1.68 8.81 -8.16
N ALA A 32 -1.63 10.05 -7.69
CA ALA A 32 -2.47 11.13 -8.20
C ALA A 32 -2.16 11.38 -9.68
N TYR A 33 -0.89 11.50 -10.07
CA TYR A 33 -0.51 11.67 -11.48
C TYR A 33 -0.98 10.51 -12.36
N ALA A 34 -0.72 9.27 -11.95
CA ALA A 34 -1.08 8.06 -12.68
C ALA A 34 -2.60 7.92 -12.90
N THR A 35 -3.42 8.47 -12.02
CA THR A 35 -4.88 8.41 -12.08
C THR A 35 -5.53 9.69 -12.59
N ASN A 36 -4.74 10.66 -13.08
CA ASN A 36 -5.19 12.02 -13.41
C ASN A 36 -5.98 12.65 -12.24
N ASN A 37 -5.32 12.73 -11.08
CA ASN A 37 -5.82 13.20 -9.80
C ASN A 37 -7.14 12.52 -9.38
N PHE A 38 -7.20 11.18 -9.46
CA PHE A 38 -8.40 10.40 -9.15
C PHE A 38 -9.65 10.87 -9.91
N SER A 39 -9.48 11.27 -11.18
CA SER A 39 -10.57 11.76 -12.02
C SER A 39 -11.70 10.73 -12.10
N SER A 40 -12.94 11.21 -12.04
CA SER A 40 -14.13 10.38 -12.25
C SER A 40 -14.15 9.70 -13.62
N SER A 41 -13.51 10.30 -14.64
CA SER A 41 -13.34 9.68 -15.96
C SER A 41 -12.52 8.39 -15.93
N ASN A 42 -11.66 8.23 -14.92
CA ASN A 42 -10.79 7.08 -14.76
C ASN A 42 -11.34 6.07 -13.75
N LYS A 43 -12.47 6.36 -13.10
CA LYS A 43 -13.11 5.45 -12.15
C LYS A 43 -13.73 4.27 -12.89
N LEU A 44 -13.32 3.07 -12.51
CA LEU A 44 -13.84 1.81 -13.03
C LEU A 44 -15.11 1.36 -12.27
N GLY A 45 -15.21 1.70 -10.98
CA GLY A 45 -16.34 1.34 -10.15
C GLY A 45 -16.12 1.69 -8.68
N GLU A 46 -17.13 1.41 -7.85
CA GLU A 46 -17.09 1.52 -6.39
C GLU A 46 -17.95 0.43 -5.75
N GLY A 47 -17.49 -0.13 -4.63
CA GLY A 47 -18.21 -1.14 -3.86
C GLY A 47 -17.60 -1.29 -2.46
N GLY A 48 -17.74 -2.47 -1.84
CA GLY A 48 -17.21 -2.73 -0.49
C GLY A 48 -15.69 -2.61 -0.33
N PHE A 49 -14.95 -2.51 -1.43
CA PHE A 49 -13.51 -2.26 -1.47
C PHE A 49 -13.15 -0.77 -1.61
N GLY A 50 -14.13 0.11 -1.76
CA GLY A 50 -13.94 1.52 -2.12
C GLY A 50 -13.88 1.76 -3.63
N PRO A 51 -13.48 2.97 -4.06
CA PRO A 51 -13.40 3.34 -5.48
C PRO A 51 -12.15 2.74 -6.15
N VAL A 52 -12.31 2.27 -7.39
CA VAL A 52 -11.24 1.69 -8.20
C VAL A 52 -10.97 2.59 -9.41
N TYR A 53 -9.72 2.96 -9.63
CA TYR A 53 -9.30 3.84 -10.72
C TYR A 53 -8.34 3.14 -11.68
N LYS A 54 -8.52 3.41 -12.97
CA LYS A 54 -7.59 3.01 -14.02
C LYS A 54 -6.39 3.96 -14.06
N VAL A 55 -5.20 3.41 -14.21
CA VAL A 55 -3.99 4.18 -14.53
C VAL A 55 -4.04 4.63 -15.99
N THR A 56 -3.85 5.92 -16.23
CA THR A 56 -3.76 6.50 -17.57
C THR A 56 -2.31 6.71 -17.96
N ASN A 57 -1.96 6.33 -19.19
CA ASN A 57 -0.74 6.83 -19.82
C ASN A 57 -1.00 8.30 -20.11
N VAL A 58 -0.23 9.16 -19.45
CA VAL A 58 -0.20 10.59 -19.74
C VAL A 58 0.58 10.82 -21.03
#